data_AF-A0A679HJV5-F1
#
_entry.id   AF-A0A679HJV5-F1
#
_cell.length_a   1.000
_cell.length_b   1.000
_cell.length_c   1.000
_cell.angle_alpha   90.00
_cell.angle_beta   90.00
_cell.angle_gamma   90.00
#
_symmetry.space_group_name_H-M   'P 1'
#
loop_
_entity.id
_entity.type
_entity.pdbx_description
1 polymer ?
#
loop_
_entity_poly.entity_id
_entity_poly.type
_entity_poly.pdbx_seq_one_letter_code
_entity_poly.pdbx_strand_id
1 'polypeptide(L)'
;MNRIIVSIALALAVVAAGWANRNHIAVWLAPAKKATSIRGDAAIKADELFWQTFHSGAYDDIQRGLEALTAAYLETPTDAVTAAHIAWLHNWRMAERARLSAIPATITDEMILARRYFEEAVKLNSSDARYLGFLAGHTLAEGTLHKDDRLVRRGYYMLLDAIDAWPEFNLFTAGYVMSRLPADSPRFKEGLAWQWQNLDVCVQARIDRANPDYAKYMTLETKEGVKRVCWNSWIAPHNFEGFFLNMGDMLVKSGDWQTAQRIYANATLSQDYATWPFAKVLEARIARAQENVAAFNGAPDTPARPIMINSAFACAACHQK
;
A
#
# COMPACT_ATOMS: atom_id res chain seq x y z
N MET A 1 33.35 -52.14 20.53
CA MET A 1 32.15 -52.48 19.73
C MET A 1 31.07 -51.41 19.78
N ASN A 2 30.69 -50.87 20.96
CA ASN A 2 29.61 -49.88 21.09
C ASN A 2 29.79 -48.54 20.33
N ARG A 3 31.01 -48.00 20.26
CA ARG A 3 31.24 -46.70 19.59
C ARG A 3 31.03 -46.76 18.07
N ILE A 4 31.42 -47.87 17.44
CA ILE A 4 31.31 -48.04 15.98
C ILE A 4 29.83 -48.16 15.57
N ILE A 5 29.03 -48.90 16.34
CA ILE A 5 27.59 -49.06 16.07
C ILE A 5 26.85 -47.73 16.23
N VAL A 6 27.18 -46.94 17.25
CA VAL A 6 26.59 -45.60 17.45
C VAL A 6 26.98 -44.65 16.30
N SER A 7 28.24 -44.66 15.85
CA SER A 7 28.68 -43.83 14.72
C SER A 7 28.01 -44.22 13.40
N ILE A 8 27.82 -45.52 13.14
CA ILE A 8 27.11 -46.01 11.95
C ILE A 8 25.63 -45.63 12.00
N ALA A 9 24.98 -45.77 13.16
CA ALA A 9 23.58 -45.39 13.33
C ALA A 9 23.36 -43.88 13.14
N LEU A 10 24.27 -43.05 13.65
CA LEU A 10 24.21 -41.59 13.47
C LEU A 10 24.42 -41.19 12.00
N ALA A 11 25.36 -41.83 11.30
CA ALA A 11 25.61 -41.60 9.89
C ALA A 11 24.39 -41.99 9.02
N LEU A 12 23.77 -43.14 9.31
CA LEU A 12 22.55 -43.58 8.64
C LEU A 12 21.36 -42.65 8.91
N ALA A 13 21.23 -42.10 10.13
CA ALA A 13 20.19 -41.13 10.46
C ALA A 13 20.38 -39.79 9.73
N VAL A 14 21.61 -39.30 9.58
CA VAL A 14 21.92 -38.09 8.80
C VAL A 14 21.67 -38.31 7.32
N VAL A 15 22.04 -39.48 6.77
CA VAL A 15 21.76 -39.84 5.38
C VAL A 15 20.25 -39.97 5.15
N ALA A 16 19.50 -40.63 6.05
CA ALA A 16 18.05 -40.78 5.94
C ALA A 16 17.32 -39.43 6.06
N ALA A 17 17.74 -38.55 6.98
CA ALA A 17 17.20 -37.20 7.10
C ALA A 17 17.54 -36.33 5.87
N GLY A 18 18.76 -36.44 5.35
CA GLY A 18 19.18 -35.78 4.11
C GLY A 18 18.41 -36.29 2.89
N TRP A 19 18.08 -37.58 2.84
CA TRP A 19 17.30 -38.17 1.74
C TRP A 19 15.81 -37.83 1.83
N ALA A 20 15.24 -37.87 3.02
CA ALA A 20 13.87 -37.44 3.28
C ALA A 20 13.67 -35.94 3.01
N ASN A 21 14.73 -35.13 3.18
CA ASN A 21 14.69 -33.69 2.98
C ASN A 21 15.42 -33.22 1.71
N ARG A 22 15.74 -34.13 0.78
CA ARG A 22 16.55 -33.85 -0.41
C ARG A 22 16.01 -32.70 -1.26
N ASN A 23 14.68 -32.58 -1.34
CA ASN A 23 14.02 -31.51 -2.09
C ASN A 23 14.25 -30.14 -1.43
N HIS A 24 14.18 -30.05 -0.10
CA HIS A 24 14.44 -28.81 0.63
C HIS A 24 15.91 -28.41 0.54
N ILE A 25 16.83 -29.37 0.66
CA ILE A 25 18.27 -29.12 0.50
C ILE A 25 18.58 -28.65 -0.93
N ALA A 26 18.00 -29.30 -1.95
CA ALA A 26 18.19 -28.90 -3.34
C ALA A 26 17.71 -27.47 -3.62
N VAL A 27 16.54 -27.07 -3.08
CA VAL A 27 16.04 -25.69 -3.21
C VAL A 27 16.89 -24.71 -2.41
N TRP A 28 17.33 -25.07 -1.20
CA TRP A 28 18.14 -24.20 -0.35
C TRP A 28 19.54 -23.94 -0.91
N LEU A 29 20.14 -24.93 -1.58
CA LEU A 29 21.44 -24.80 -2.25
C LEU A 29 21.36 -24.13 -3.62
N ALA A 30 20.16 -23.95 -4.19
CA ALA A 30 20.01 -23.26 -5.46
C ALA A 30 20.44 -21.79 -5.33
N PRO A 31 21.18 -21.23 -6.31
CA PRO A 31 21.56 -19.83 -6.27
C PRO A 31 20.34 -18.92 -6.16
N ALA A 32 20.39 -17.95 -5.24
CA ALA A 32 19.37 -16.92 -5.16
C ALA A 32 19.34 -16.12 -6.46
N LYS A 33 18.14 -15.77 -6.91
CA LYS A 33 17.93 -14.85 -8.03
C LYS A 33 18.58 -13.51 -7.69
N LYS A 34 19.52 -13.06 -8.52
CA LYS A 34 20.27 -11.81 -8.31
C LYS A 34 19.56 -10.67 -9.03
N ALA A 35 19.34 -9.55 -8.34
CA ALA A 35 18.79 -8.36 -8.96
C ALA A 35 19.74 -7.77 -9.99
N THR A 36 19.17 -7.20 -11.06
CA THR A 36 19.94 -6.34 -11.97
C THR A 36 20.10 -4.95 -11.35
N SER A 37 21.24 -4.31 -11.61
CA SER A 37 21.46 -2.90 -11.29
C SER A 37 21.09 -1.95 -12.44
N ILE A 38 20.88 -2.49 -13.64
CA ILE A 38 20.57 -1.73 -14.86
C ILE A 38 19.24 -2.22 -15.40
N ARG A 39 18.31 -1.29 -15.65
CA ARG A 39 17.02 -1.58 -16.28
C ARG A 39 17.20 -1.67 -17.79
N GLY A 40 16.58 -2.66 -18.42
CA GLY A 40 16.59 -2.80 -19.89
C GLY A 40 15.68 -1.79 -20.58
N ASP A 41 15.88 -1.60 -21.89
CA ASP A 41 15.11 -0.62 -22.69
C ASP A 41 13.60 -0.90 -22.67
N ALA A 42 13.21 -2.17 -22.71
CA ALA A 42 11.80 -2.57 -22.61
C ALA A 42 11.19 -2.15 -21.27
N ALA A 43 11.94 -2.31 -20.17
CA ALA A 43 11.51 -1.92 -18.83
C ALA A 43 11.34 -0.40 -18.72
N ILE A 44 12.26 0.39 -19.28
CA ILE A 44 12.18 1.86 -19.28
C ILE A 44 10.94 2.33 -20.05
N LYS A 45 10.70 1.81 -21.26
CA LYS A 45 9.52 2.16 -22.07
C LYS A 45 8.21 1.74 -21.41
N ALA A 46 8.18 0.57 -20.79
CA ALA A 46 7.00 0.11 -20.03
C ALA A 46 6.75 0.99 -18.79
N ASP A 47 7.81 1.51 -18.16
CA ASP A 47 7.72 2.46 -17.04
C ASP A 47 7.08 3.78 -17.46
N GLU A 48 7.47 4.32 -18.62
CA GLU A 48 6.89 5.54 -19.17
C GLU A 48 5.39 5.37 -19.40
N LEU A 49 4.98 4.24 -19.99
CA LEU A 49 3.57 3.91 -20.17
C LEU A 49 2.85 3.76 -18.82
N PHE A 50 3.46 3.09 -17.84
CA PHE A 50 2.90 2.95 -16.49
C PHE A 50 2.58 4.32 -15.88
N TRP A 51 3.55 5.24 -15.87
CA TRP A 51 3.35 6.58 -15.30
C TRP A 51 2.36 7.41 -16.11
N GLN A 52 2.38 7.31 -17.44
CA GLN A 52 1.39 7.96 -18.29
C GLN A 52 -0.03 7.49 -17.96
N THR A 53 -0.26 6.18 -17.90
CA THR A 53 -1.56 5.58 -17.59
C THR A 53 -2.00 5.95 -16.17
N PHE A 54 -1.10 5.88 -15.19
CA PHE A 54 -1.44 6.15 -13.80
C PHE A 54 -1.70 7.65 -13.52
N HIS A 55 -0.84 8.55 -14.03
CA HIS A 55 -1.01 9.99 -13.86
C HIS A 55 -2.21 10.56 -14.62
N SER A 56 -2.65 9.91 -15.70
CA SER A 56 -3.89 10.30 -16.39
C SER A 56 -5.17 9.73 -15.75
N GLY A 57 -5.04 8.84 -14.76
CA GLY A 57 -6.18 8.13 -14.17
C GLY A 57 -6.90 7.20 -15.16
N ALA A 58 -6.21 6.78 -16.23
CA ALA A 58 -6.74 5.95 -17.32
C ALA A 58 -6.91 4.49 -16.87
N TYR A 59 -7.89 4.24 -16.01
CA TYR A 59 -8.16 2.92 -15.42
C TYR A 59 -8.42 1.82 -16.47
N ASP A 60 -9.09 2.16 -17.58
CA ASP A 60 -9.36 1.21 -18.65
C ASP A 60 -8.10 0.79 -19.43
N ASP A 61 -7.01 1.58 -19.34
CA ASP A 61 -5.72 1.30 -19.97
C ASP A 61 -4.78 0.46 -19.08
N ILE A 62 -5.21 0.05 -17.87
CA ILE A 62 -4.39 -0.78 -16.97
C ILE A 62 -3.89 -2.05 -17.66
N GLN A 63 -4.75 -2.72 -18.45
CA GLN A 63 -4.37 -3.95 -19.15
C GLN A 63 -3.22 -3.73 -20.14
N ARG A 64 -3.23 -2.61 -20.85
CA ARG A 64 -2.15 -2.24 -21.78
C ARG A 64 -0.82 -2.01 -21.06
N GLY A 65 -0.87 -1.35 -19.89
CA GLY A 65 0.29 -1.19 -19.02
C GLY A 65 0.84 -2.52 -18.49
N LEU A 66 -0.06 -3.42 -18.05
CA LEU A 66 0.30 -4.75 -17.58
C LEU A 66 0.98 -5.59 -18.67
N GLU A 67 0.48 -5.55 -19.90
CA GLU A 67 1.09 -6.25 -21.03
C GLU A 67 2.52 -5.77 -21.31
N ALA A 68 2.73 -4.46 -21.37
CA ALA A 68 4.06 -3.88 -21.59
C ALA A 68 5.04 -4.23 -20.46
N LEU A 69 4.63 -4.08 -19.20
CA LEU A 69 5.48 -4.40 -18.05
C LEU A 69 5.77 -5.90 -17.94
N THR A 70 4.78 -6.76 -18.25
CA THR A 70 4.98 -8.22 -18.22
C THR A 70 5.93 -8.66 -19.33
N ALA A 71 5.83 -8.06 -20.53
CA ALA A 71 6.80 -8.30 -21.60
C ALA A 71 8.23 -7.91 -21.16
N ALA A 72 8.40 -6.73 -20.56
CA ALA A 72 9.68 -6.31 -20.01
C ALA A 72 10.19 -7.24 -18.88
N TYR A 73 9.29 -7.75 -18.04
CA TYR A 73 9.63 -8.70 -16.99
C TYR A 73 10.09 -10.05 -17.55
N LEU A 74 9.55 -10.52 -18.68
CA LEU A 74 10.01 -11.74 -19.33
C LEU A 74 11.46 -11.60 -19.83
N GLU A 75 11.84 -10.41 -20.30
CA GLU A 75 13.21 -10.13 -20.73
C GLU A 75 14.17 -10.00 -19.54
N THR A 76 13.76 -9.26 -18.51
CA THR A 76 14.59 -9.00 -17.33
C THR A 76 13.82 -9.28 -16.04
N PRO A 77 13.63 -10.56 -15.66
CA PRO A 77 12.83 -10.90 -14.49
C PRO A 77 13.50 -10.49 -13.18
N THR A 78 14.75 -10.00 -13.24
CA THR A 78 15.58 -9.56 -12.12
C THR A 78 15.47 -8.05 -11.85
N ASP A 79 14.64 -7.31 -12.58
CA ASP A 79 14.35 -5.89 -12.31
C ASP A 79 13.24 -5.74 -11.25
N ALA A 80 13.62 -5.28 -10.06
CA ALA A 80 12.71 -5.06 -8.94
C ALA A 80 11.64 -4.00 -9.24
N VAL A 81 11.96 -2.96 -10.02
CA VAL A 81 11.03 -1.87 -10.32
C VAL A 81 9.93 -2.37 -11.24
N THR A 82 10.30 -3.11 -12.29
CA THR A 82 9.32 -3.71 -13.20
C THR A 82 8.38 -4.67 -12.46
N ALA A 83 8.92 -5.51 -11.56
CA ALA A 83 8.08 -6.36 -10.70
C ALA A 83 7.12 -5.53 -9.83
N ALA A 84 7.60 -4.47 -9.19
CA ALA A 84 6.75 -3.60 -8.36
C ALA A 84 5.67 -2.87 -9.16
N HIS A 85 5.96 -2.42 -10.38
CA HIS A 85 5.00 -1.71 -11.22
C HIS A 85 3.88 -2.63 -11.73
N ILE A 86 4.20 -3.89 -12.05
CA ILE A 86 3.17 -4.92 -12.31
C ILE A 86 2.28 -5.07 -11.07
N ALA A 87 2.88 -5.18 -9.89
CA ALA A 87 2.15 -5.30 -8.64
C ALA A 87 1.24 -4.10 -8.36
N TRP A 88 1.71 -2.87 -8.65
CA TRP A 88 0.92 -1.65 -8.47
C TRP A 88 -0.25 -1.54 -9.43
N LEU A 89 -0.13 -1.98 -10.69
CA LEU A 89 -1.27 -2.00 -11.61
C LEU A 89 -2.35 -2.98 -11.16
N HIS A 90 -1.97 -4.18 -10.71
CA HIS A 90 -2.91 -5.12 -10.11
C HIS A 90 -3.57 -4.55 -8.84
N ASN A 91 -2.78 -3.91 -7.96
CA ASN A 91 -3.31 -3.22 -6.78
C ASN A 91 -4.29 -2.11 -7.16
N TRP A 92 -3.97 -1.27 -8.15
CA TRP A 92 -4.82 -0.18 -8.58
C TRP A 92 -6.15 -0.69 -9.14
N ARG A 93 -6.09 -1.75 -9.97
CA ARG A 93 -7.29 -2.39 -10.51
C ARG A 93 -8.23 -2.86 -9.40
N MET A 94 -7.69 -3.53 -8.38
CA MET A 94 -8.49 -3.99 -7.24
C MET A 94 -8.99 -2.84 -6.35
N ALA A 95 -8.13 -1.87 -6.05
CA ALA A 95 -8.43 -0.76 -5.15
C ALA A 95 -9.56 0.12 -5.70
N GLU A 96 -9.57 0.37 -7.02
CA GLU A 96 -10.57 1.21 -7.68
C GLU A 96 -11.61 0.41 -8.46
N ARG A 97 -11.85 -0.85 -8.07
CA ARG A 97 -12.91 -1.72 -8.64
C ARG A 97 -14.31 -1.08 -8.65
N ALA A 98 -14.54 -0.04 -7.84
CA ALA A 98 -15.76 0.77 -7.86
C ALA A 98 -15.96 1.55 -9.17
N ARG A 99 -14.96 1.63 -10.05
CA ARG A 99 -15.09 2.14 -11.42
C ARG A 99 -15.82 1.17 -12.35
N LEU A 100 -15.86 -0.11 -12.00
CA LEU A 100 -16.51 -1.13 -12.81
C LEU A 100 -18.03 -1.06 -12.64
N SER A 101 -18.77 -1.21 -13.74
CA SER A 101 -20.23 -1.32 -13.71
C SER A 101 -20.71 -2.57 -12.97
N ALA A 102 -19.91 -3.64 -13.01
CA ALA A 102 -20.09 -4.85 -12.23
C ALA A 102 -18.72 -5.36 -11.78
N ILE A 103 -18.57 -5.65 -10.48
CA ILE A 103 -17.33 -6.20 -9.91
C ILE A 103 -17.33 -7.72 -10.13
N PRO A 104 -16.43 -8.27 -10.96
CA PRO A 104 -16.37 -9.72 -11.17
C PRO A 104 -15.78 -10.43 -9.96
N ALA A 105 -16.15 -11.69 -9.74
CA ALA A 105 -15.59 -12.50 -8.65
C ALA A 105 -14.06 -12.67 -8.77
N THR A 106 -13.53 -12.67 -10.01
CA THR A 106 -12.09 -12.74 -10.31
C THR A 106 -11.31 -11.48 -9.91
N ILE A 107 -11.97 -10.42 -9.42
CA ILE A 107 -11.26 -9.23 -8.92
C ILE A 107 -10.28 -9.57 -7.78
N THR A 108 -10.50 -10.67 -7.08
CA THR A 108 -9.60 -11.16 -6.03
C THR A 108 -8.29 -11.69 -6.58
N ASP A 109 -8.24 -12.10 -7.84
CA ASP A 109 -7.02 -12.62 -8.48
C ASP A 109 -5.98 -11.51 -8.60
N GLU A 110 -6.43 -10.27 -8.84
CA GLU A 110 -5.59 -9.07 -8.87
C GLU A 110 -4.81 -8.90 -7.54
N MET A 111 -5.45 -9.20 -6.40
CA MET A 111 -4.78 -9.13 -5.09
C MET A 111 -3.68 -10.19 -4.94
N ILE A 112 -3.93 -11.41 -5.44
CA ILE A 112 -2.96 -12.51 -5.38
C ILE A 112 -1.76 -12.20 -6.29
N LEU A 113 -2.02 -11.69 -7.49
CA LEU A 113 -0.98 -11.27 -8.44
C LEU A 113 -0.16 -10.11 -7.88
N ALA A 114 -0.81 -9.07 -7.35
CA ALA A 114 -0.13 -7.96 -6.71
C ALA A 114 0.81 -8.45 -5.59
N ARG A 115 0.33 -9.32 -4.69
CA ARG A 115 1.17 -9.87 -3.62
C ARG A 115 2.38 -10.63 -4.19
N ARG A 116 2.17 -11.49 -5.18
CA ARG A 116 3.25 -12.30 -5.77
C ARG A 116 4.36 -11.43 -6.36
N TYR A 117 4.00 -10.36 -7.05
CA TYR A 117 4.96 -9.45 -7.66
C TYR A 117 5.61 -8.50 -6.65
N PHE A 118 4.90 -8.05 -5.60
CA PHE A 118 5.55 -7.35 -4.49
C PHE A 118 6.53 -8.23 -3.73
N GLU A 119 6.21 -9.52 -3.54
CA GLU A 119 7.12 -10.49 -2.93
C GLU A 119 8.40 -10.63 -3.76
N GLU A 120 8.26 -10.64 -5.09
CA GLU A 120 9.39 -10.64 -6.00
C GLU A 120 10.21 -9.35 -5.91
N ALA A 121 9.55 -8.19 -5.88
CA ALA A 121 10.22 -6.89 -5.75
C ALA A 121 11.01 -6.78 -4.44
N VAL A 122 10.46 -7.25 -3.31
CA VAL A 122 11.15 -7.30 -2.01
C VAL A 122 12.35 -8.26 -2.05
N LYS A 123 12.22 -9.42 -2.70
CA LYS A 123 13.35 -10.36 -2.86
C LYS A 123 14.49 -9.77 -3.67
N LEU A 124 14.17 -9.00 -4.72
CA LEU A 124 15.16 -8.37 -5.59
C LEU A 124 15.75 -7.10 -4.97
N ASN A 125 14.96 -6.33 -4.22
CA ASN A 125 15.40 -5.10 -3.56
C ASN A 125 14.80 -4.97 -2.16
N SER A 126 15.44 -5.62 -1.19
CA SER A 126 14.97 -5.64 0.20
C SER A 126 15.18 -4.34 0.96
N SER A 127 15.96 -3.39 0.43
CA SER A 127 16.18 -2.08 1.07
C SER A 127 15.08 -1.07 0.77
N ASP A 128 14.22 -1.32 -0.22
CA ASP A 128 13.08 -0.46 -0.49
C ASP A 128 11.89 -0.81 0.40
N ALA A 129 11.79 -0.11 1.53
CA ALA A 129 10.75 -0.32 2.53
C ALA A 129 9.31 -0.11 2.00
N ARG A 130 9.14 0.56 0.85
CA ARG A 130 7.82 0.74 0.23
C ARG A 130 7.27 -0.59 -0.26
N TYR A 131 8.12 -1.39 -0.92
CA TYR A 131 7.73 -2.71 -1.42
C TYR A 131 7.31 -3.62 -0.27
N LEU A 132 8.00 -3.54 0.87
CA LEU A 132 7.64 -4.29 2.07
C LEU A 132 6.25 -3.87 2.60
N GLY A 133 5.97 -2.56 2.69
CA GLY A 133 4.67 -2.05 3.13
C GLY A 133 3.52 -2.53 2.26
N PHE A 134 3.67 -2.46 0.93
CA PHE A 134 2.67 -2.97 -0.01
C PHE A 134 2.52 -4.50 0.06
N LEU A 135 3.62 -5.25 0.13
CA LEU A 135 3.59 -6.70 0.31
C LEU A 135 2.83 -7.08 1.58
N ALA A 136 3.11 -6.38 2.68
CA ALA A 136 2.50 -6.63 3.98
C ALA A 136 0.98 -6.38 3.94
N GLY A 137 0.55 -5.26 3.34
CA GLY A 137 -0.86 -4.94 3.14
C GLY A 137 -1.60 -5.99 2.31
N HIS A 138 -0.98 -6.48 1.23
CA HIS A 138 -1.57 -7.53 0.40
C HIS A 138 -1.58 -8.90 1.08
N THR A 139 -0.56 -9.21 1.87
CA THR A 139 -0.49 -10.43 2.69
C THR A 139 -1.64 -10.45 3.71
N LEU A 140 -1.89 -9.31 4.37
CA LEU A 140 -3.02 -9.17 5.29
C LEU A 140 -4.36 -9.31 4.58
N ALA A 141 -4.52 -8.67 3.42
CA ALA A 141 -5.75 -8.70 2.64
C ALA A 141 -6.08 -10.11 2.12
N GLU A 142 -5.07 -10.84 1.62
CA GLU A 142 -5.21 -12.23 1.19
C GLU A 142 -5.55 -13.15 2.37
N GLY A 143 -4.87 -13.01 3.51
CA GLY A 143 -5.20 -13.77 4.71
C GLY A 143 -6.65 -13.55 5.15
N THR A 144 -7.13 -12.30 5.06
CA THR A 144 -8.53 -11.97 5.36
C THR A 144 -9.49 -12.64 4.38
N LEU A 145 -9.19 -12.60 3.08
CA LEU A 145 -10.01 -13.24 2.04
C LEU A 145 -10.13 -14.76 2.26
N HIS A 146 -9.01 -15.42 2.56
CA HIS A 146 -8.96 -16.87 2.74
C HIS A 146 -9.29 -17.33 4.17
N LYS A 147 -9.56 -16.41 5.10
CA LYS A 147 -9.75 -16.71 6.53
C LYS A 147 -8.54 -17.44 7.14
N ASP A 148 -7.34 -17.04 6.74
CA ASP A 148 -6.07 -17.54 7.25
C ASP A 148 -5.48 -16.58 8.29
N ASP A 149 -5.74 -16.85 9.56
CA ASP A 149 -5.24 -16.06 10.69
C ASP A 149 -3.71 -15.99 10.76
N ARG A 150 -3.00 -17.04 10.31
CA ARG A 150 -1.54 -17.05 10.30
C ARG A 150 -1.03 -16.04 9.28
N LEU A 151 -1.66 -16.00 8.12
CA LEU A 151 -1.29 -15.06 7.06
C LEU A 151 -1.65 -13.62 7.43
N VAL A 152 -2.80 -13.40 8.08
CA VAL A 152 -3.18 -12.08 8.65
C VAL A 152 -2.12 -11.59 9.65
N ARG A 153 -1.70 -12.44 10.60
CA ARG A 153 -0.68 -12.08 11.60
C ARG A 153 0.67 -11.80 10.94
N ARG A 154 1.06 -12.62 9.95
CA ARG A 154 2.28 -12.38 9.17
C ARG A 154 2.25 -11.01 8.50
N GLY A 155 1.16 -10.70 7.77
CA GLY A 155 1.00 -9.41 7.11
C GLY A 155 1.04 -8.24 8.08
N TYR A 156 0.43 -8.38 9.27
CA TYR A 156 0.50 -7.35 10.31
C TYR A 156 1.93 -7.08 10.81
N TYR A 157 2.70 -8.12 11.15
CA TYR A 157 4.08 -7.90 11.61
C TYR A 157 4.99 -7.36 10.50
N MET A 158 4.76 -7.76 9.24
CA MET A 158 5.46 -7.17 8.10
C MET A 158 5.13 -5.68 7.92
N LEU A 159 3.92 -5.22 8.27
CA LEU A 159 3.58 -3.79 8.27
C LEU A 159 4.37 -3.05 9.36
N LEU A 160 4.54 -3.64 10.54
CA LEU A 160 5.35 -3.05 11.60
C LEU A 160 6.82 -2.94 11.17
N ASP A 161 7.38 -4.00 10.58
CA ASP A 161 8.74 -3.97 10.05
C ASP A 161 8.90 -2.87 8.97
N ALA A 162 7.88 -2.68 8.13
CA ALA A 162 7.88 -1.61 7.12
C ALA A 162 7.81 -0.21 7.75
N ILE A 163 6.99 -0.02 8.79
CA ILE A 163 6.91 1.23 9.56
C ILE A 163 8.27 1.56 10.16
N ASP A 164 8.93 0.60 10.80
CA ASP A 164 10.25 0.80 11.41
C ASP A 164 11.32 1.15 10.38
N ALA A 165 11.24 0.55 9.19
CA ALA A 165 12.20 0.81 8.11
C ALA A 165 12.01 2.20 7.45
N TRP A 166 10.77 2.69 7.33
CA TRP A 166 10.49 4.02 6.78
C TRP A 166 9.14 4.58 7.25
N PRO A 167 9.09 5.25 8.42
CA PRO A 167 7.84 5.65 9.04
C PRO A 167 7.08 6.73 8.25
N GLU A 168 7.77 7.67 7.60
CA GLU A 168 7.17 8.74 6.80
C GLU A 168 6.30 8.17 5.65
N PHE A 169 6.64 6.99 5.12
CA PHE A 169 5.85 6.33 4.08
C PHE A 169 4.90 5.27 4.64
N ASN A 170 5.39 4.41 5.54
CA ASN A 170 4.68 3.19 5.89
C ASN A 170 3.65 3.37 7.01
N LEU A 171 3.71 4.45 7.81
CA LEU A 171 2.60 4.79 8.72
C LEU A 171 1.34 5.14 7.92
N PHE A 172 1.48 5.89 6.82
CA PHE A 172 0.38 6.12 5.89
C PHE A 172 -0.11 4.80 5.29
N THR A 173 0.78 4.01 4.69
CA THR A 173 0.41 2.75 4.03
C THR A 173 -0.32 1.79 4.97
N ALA A 174 0.18 1.60 6.19
CA ALA A 174 -0.43 0.73 7.19
C ALA A 174 -1.79 1.26 7.64
N GLY A 175 -1.89 2.56 7.98
CA GLY A 175 -3.16 3.15 8.37
C GLY A 175 -4.19 3.14 7.24
N TYR A 176 -3.75 3.33 5.99
CA TYR A 176 -4.59 3.22 4.80
C TYR A 176 -5.17 1.82 4.69
N VAL A 177 -4.35 0.77 4.78
CA VAL A 177 -4.81 -0.63 4.78
C VAL A 177 -5.85 -0.87 5.88
N MET A 178 -5.60 -0.39 7.10
CA MET A 178 -6.50 -0.58 8.24
C MET A 178 -7.81 0.21 8.15
N SER A 179 -7.87 1.29 7.34
CA SER A 179 -9.06 2.12 7.18
C SER A 179 -10.29 1.34 6.67
N ARG A 180 -10.05 0.20 5.98
CA ARG A 180 -11.11 -0.70 5.48
C ARG A 180 -11.89 -1.41 6.59
N LEU A 181 -11.30 -1.55 7.78
CA LEU A 181 -11.87 -2.32 8.90
C LEU A 181 -13.02 -1.57 9.60
N PRO A 182 -13.89 -2.26 10.35
CA PRO A 182 -14.92 -1.61 11.17
C PRO A 182 -14.32 -0.56 12.12
N ALA A 183 -15.00 0.58 12.31
CA ALA A 183 -14.50 1.70 13.11
C ALA A 183 -14.25 1.36 14.59
N ASP A 184 -15.03 0.43 15.13
CA ASP A 184 -14.92 -0.03 16.51
C ASP A 184 -13.79 -1.04 16.72
N SER A 185 -13.28 -1.64 15.64
CA SER A 185 -12.22 -2.65 15.70
C SER A 185 -10.90 -2.08 16.24
N PRO A 186 -10.13 -2.86 17.04
CA PRO A 186 -8.84 -2.42 17.56
C PRO A 186 -7.85 -2.00 16.46
N ARG A 187 -7.84 -2.73 15.34
CA ARG A 187 -6.92 -2.48 14.22
C ARG A 187 -7.25 -1.21 13.44
N PHE A 188 -8.53 -0.85 13.31
CA PHE A 188 -8.89 0.45 12.75
C PHE A 188 -8.38 1.60 13.63
N LYS A 189 -8.58 1.51 14.95
CA LYS A 189 -8.13 2.54 15.91
C LYS A 189 -6.61 2.70 15.91
N GLU A 190 -5.89 1.59 15.87
CA GLU A 190 -4.43 1.57 15.69
C GLU A 190 -4.01 2.22 14.36
N GLY A 191 -4.69 1.87 13.26
CA GLY A 191 -4.47 2.49 11.95
C GLY A 191 -4.66 4.01 11.95
N LEU A 192 -5.70 4.50 12.63
CA LEU A 192 -5.94 5.94 12.79
C LEU A 192 -4.86 6.60 13.65
N ALA A 193 -4.37 5.93 14.70
CA ALA A 193 -3.24 6.40 15.48
C ALA A 193 -1.95 6.51 14.63
N TRP A 194 -1.72 5.59 13.70
CA TRP A 194 -0.59 5.69 12.76
C TRP A 194 -0.72 6.88 11.81
N GLN A 195 -1.92 7.27 11.38
CA GLN A 195 -2.09 8.50 10.58
C GLN A 195 -1.67 9.75 11.37
N TRP A 196 -2.04 9.83 12.66
CA TRP A 196 -1.57 10.92 13.53
C TRP A 196 -0.06 10.90 13.73
N GLN A 197 0.54 9.73 13.91
CA GLN A 197 1.99 9.57 14.01
C GLN A 197 2.68 9.94 12.70
N ASN A 198 2.08 9.63 11.55
CA ASN A 198 2.62 10.00 10.24
C ASN A 198 2.77 11.52 10.11
N LEU A 199 1.74 12.26 10.50
CA LEU A 199 1.81 13.72 10.56
C LEU A 199 2.96 14.21 11.45
N ASP A 200 3.18 13.57 12.60
CA ASP A 200 4.26 13.96 13.52
C ASP A 200 5.66 13.73 12.96
N VAL A 201 5.90 12.57 12.34
CA VAL A 201 7.21 12.24 11.78
C VAL A 201 7.53 13.13 10.57
N CYS A 202 6.50 13.46 9.77
CA CYS A 202 6.65 14.33 8.62
C CYS A 202 7.15 15.74 9.01
N VAL A 203 6.61 16.30 10.09
CA VAL A 203 6.99 17.65 10.56
C VAL A 203 8.02 17.65 11.69
N GLN A 204 8.42 16.47 12.19
CA GLN A 204 9.27 16.29 13.37
C GLN A 204 8.78 17.05 14.61
N ALA A 205 7.46 17.12 14.78
CA ALA A 205 6.83 17.76 15.93
C ALA A 205 5.49 17.11 16.22
N ARG A 206 5.06 17.15 17.49
CA ARG A 206 3.75 16.65 17.88
C ARG A 206 2.68 17.68 17.48
N ILE A 207 1.82 17.35 16.52
CA ILE A 207 0.69 18.24 16.16
C ILE A 207 -0.35 18.26 17.28
N ASP A 208 -0.98 19.41 17.49
CA ASP A 208 -2.13 19.51 18.38
C ASP A 208 -3.32 18.77 17.76
N ARG A 209 -3.80 17.71 18.41
CA ARG A 209 -4.92 16.90 17.90
C ARG A 209 -6.26 17.58 18.12
N ALA A 210 -6.35 18.45 19.12
CA ALA A 210 -7.57 19.21 19.38
C ALA A 210 -7.72 20.34 18.34
N ASN A 211 -6.63 20.89 17.83
CA ASN A 211 -6.64 21.88 16.76
C ASN A 211 -5.53 21.61 15.73
N PRO A 212 -5.73 20.65 14.80
CA PRO A 212 -4.68 20.16 13.92
C PRO A 212 -4.44 21.11 12.72
N ASP A 213 -4.03 22.35 13.00
CA ASP A 213 -3.64 23.33 11.99
C ASP A 213 -2.25 23.01 11.44
N TYR A 214 -2.20 22.72 10.13
CA TYR A 214 -0.98 22.37 9.42
C TYR A 214 -0.30 23.55 8.72
N ALA A 215 -0.90 24.74 8.70
CA ALA A 215 -0.44 25.89 7.92
C ALA A 215 1.01 26.27 8.22
N LYS A 216 1.41 26.25 9.49
CA LYS A 216 2.78 26.58 9.93
C LYS A 216 3.84 25.59 9.44
N TYR A 217 3.44 24.39 9.04
CA TYR A 217 4.35 23.34 8.58
C TYR A 217 4.52 23.31 7.06
N MET A 218 3.73 24.10 6.30
CA MET A 218 3.84 24.14 4.83
C MET A 218 5.22 24.61 4.36
N THR A 219 5.97 25.33 5.19
CA THR A 219 7.36 25.74 4.90
C THR A 219 8.37 24.59 4.93
N LEU A 220 7.98 23.41 5.43
CA LEU A 220 8.81 22.21 5.51
C LEU A 220 8.72 21.32 4.25
N GLU A 221 7.96 21.75 3.25
CA GLU A 221 7.80 21.03 1.99
C GLU A 221 9.17 20.71 1.36
N THR A 222 9.34 19.47 0.90
CA THR A 222 10.58 19.03 0.25
C THR A 222 10.32 17.95 -0.78
N LYS A 223 11.17 17.92 -1.82
CA LYS A 223 11.18 16.89 -2.86
C LYS A 223 12.32 15.87 -2.68
N GLU A 224 13.10 16.01 -1.60
CA GLU A 224 14.31 15.23 -1.36
C GLU A 224 14.29 14.48 -0.02
N GLY A 225 15.17 13.48 0.10
CA GLY A 225 15.36 12.71 1.32
C GLY A 225 14.16 11.85 1.73
N VAL A 226 14.18 11.35 2.96
CA VAL A 226 13.15 10.44 3.50
C VAL A 226 11.80 11.13 3.68
N LYS A 227 11.77 12.47 3.85
CA LYS A 227 10.56 13.26 4.08
C LYS A 227 9.82 13.66 2.80
N ARG A 228 10.38 13.47 1.61
CA ARG A 228 9.70 13.82 0.35
C ARG A 228 8.33 13.14 0.15
N VAL A 229 8.10 12.00 0.81
CA VAL A 229 6.82 11.26 0.76
C VAL A 229 5.73 11.88 1.62
N CYS A 230 6.05 12.89 2.43
CA CYS A 230 5.08 13.66 3.19
C CYS A 230 4.41 14.76 2.36
N TRP A 231 4.92 15.02 1.16
CA TRP A 231 4.58 16.17 0.33
C TRP A 231 4.24 15.75 -1.10
N ASN A 232 3.78 16.71 -1.90
CA ASN A 232 3.53 16.49 -3.32
C ASN A 232 4.84 16.25 -4.06
N SER A 233 4.80 15.30 -5.00
CA SER A 233 5.96 14.90 -5.78
C SER A 233 5.55 14.50 -7.19
N TRP A 234 6.51 14.30 -8.09
CA TRP A 234 6.19 13.81 -9.43
C TRP A 234 5.53 12.42 -9.42
N ILE A 235 5.79 11.61 -8.39
CA ILE A 235 5.20 10.26 -8.20
C ILE A 235 3.74 10.38 -7.80
N ALA A 236 3.47 11.22 -6.80
CA ALA A 236 2.15 11.49 -6.23
C ALA A 236 1.93 13.01 -6.20
N PRO A 237 1.43 13.60 -7.29
CA PRO A 237 1.28 15.06 -7.44
C PRO A 237 0.33 15.68 -6.44
N HIS A 238 -0.56 14.88 -5.85
CA HIS A 238 -1.54 15.30 -4.85
C HIS A 238 -1.48 14.42 -3.60
N ASN A 239 -0.28 13.99 -3.23
CA ASN A 239 -0.04 13.17 -2.06
C ASN A 239 -0.56 13.81 -0.77
N PHE A 240 -0.34 15.12 -0.64
CA PHE A 240 -0.74 15.90 0.53
C PHE A 240 -2.26 15.95 0.64
N GLU A 241 -2.95 16.31 -0.44
CA GLU A 241 -4.41 16.38 -0.51
C GLU A 241 -5.05 15.00 -0.28
N GLY A 242 -4.52 13.96 -0.93
CA GLY A 242 -5.00 12.59 -0.78
C GLY A 242 -4.77 12.03 0.64
N PHE A 243 -3.67 12.38 1.30
CA PHE A 243 -3.43 12.03 2.70
C PHE A 243 -4.52 12.61 3.60
N PHE A 244 -4.77 13.92 3.51
CA PHE A 244 -5.76 14.60 4.35
C PHE A 244 -7.20 14.15 4.04
N LEU A 245 -7.50 13.83 2.78
CA LEU A 245 -8.77 13.20 2.40
C LEU A 245 -8.94 11.84 3.08
N ASN A 246 -7.94 10.96 3.03
CA ASN A 246 -8.02 9.66 3.68
C ASN A 246 -8.16 9.79 5.20
N MET A 247 -7.29 10.58 5.84
CA MET A 247 -7.29 10.71 7.29
C MET A 247 -8.60 11.33 7.79
N GLY A 248 -9.15 12.32 7.09
CA GLY A 248 -10.47 12.86 7.39
C GLY A 248 -11.57 11.81 7.24
N ASP A 249 -11.53 10.98 6.19
CA ASP A 249 -12.48 9.88 6.00
C ASP A 249 -12.42 8.88 7.18
N MET A 250 -11.23 8.59 7.70
CA MET A 250 -11.07 7.74 8.90
C MET A 250 -11.66 8.38 10.16
N LEU A 251 -11.45 9.68 10.38
CA LEU A 251 -12.00 10.40 11.54
C LEU A 251 -13.54 10.49 11.49
N VAL A 252 -14.11 10.77 10.31
CA VAL A 252 -15.57 10.71 10.13
C VAL A 252 -16.08 9.31 10.43
N LYS A 253 -15.41 8.28 9.89
CA LYS A 253 -15.82 6.89 10.11
C LYS A 253 -15.74 6.50 11.59
N SER A 254 -14.82 7.07 12.37
CA SER A 254 -14.77 6.89 13.84
C SER A 254 -15.78 7.74 14.62
N GLY A 255 -16.55 8.60 13.95
CA GLY A 255 -17.53 9.49 14.57
C GLY A 255 -17.01 10.87 14.96
N ASP A 256 -15.71 11.15 14.78
CA ASP A 256 -15.10 12.45 15.10
C ASP A 256 -15.12 13.38 13.89
N TRP A 257 -16.33 13.73 13.47
CA TRP A 257 -16.54 14.52 12.26
C TRP A 257 -16.08 15.98 12.41
N GLN A 258 -16.08 16.54 13.62
CA GLN A 258 -15.58 17.91 13.84
C GLN A 258 -14.08 18.01 13.63
N THR A 259 -13.30 17.07 14.19
CA THR A 259 -11.85 17.03 13.92
C THR A 259 -11.59 16.70 12.45
N ALA A 260 -12.41 15.83 11.84
CA ALA A 260 -12.29 15.52 10.42
C ALA A 260 -12.43 16.76 9.53
N GLN A 261 -13.35 17.68 9.80
CA GLN A 261 -13.48 18.93 9.03
C GLN A 261 -12.20 19.77 9.05
N ARG A 262 -11.51 19.84 10.20
CA ARG A 262 -10.22 20.55 10.33
C ARG A 262 -9.12 19.82 9.56
N ILE A 263 -9.08 18.49 9.64
CA ILE A 263 -8.14 17.66 8.90
C ILE A 263 -8.34 17.78 7.39
N TYR A 264 -9.58 17.72 6.90
CA TYR A 264 -9.88 17.96 5.49
C TYR A 264 -9.45 19.35 5.04
N ALA A 265 -9.70 20.38 5.85
CA ALA A 265 -9.32 21.76 5.51
C ALA A 265 -7.81 21.92 5.29
N ASN A 266 -6.96 21.12 5.93
CA ASN A 266 -5.52 21.18 5.67
C ASN A 266 -5.17 20.85 4.22
N ALA A 267 -5.93 20.00 3.51
CA ALA A 267 -5.67 19.69 2.11
C ALA A 267 -5.67 20.95 1.21
N THR A 268 -6.43 21.99 1.58
CA THR A 268 -6.52 23.24 0.80
C THR A 268 -5.31 24.15 0.99
N LEU A 269 -4.35 23.78 1.86
CA LEU A 269 -3.10 24.51 2.06
C LEU A 269 -2.09 24.26 0.93
N SER A 270 -2.24 23.15 0.21
CA SER A 270 -1.39 22.81 -0.93
C SER A 270 -1.53 23.83 -2.05
N GLN A 271 -0.41 24.18 -2.69
CA GLN A 271 -0.41 25.03 -3.89
C GLN A 271 -1.08 24.33 -5.08
N ASP A 272 -1.08 23.00 -5.09
CA ASP A 272 -1.66 22.18 -6.16
C ASP A 272 -3.16 21.90 -5.96
N TYR A 273 -3.76 22.37 -4.85
CA TYR A 273 -5.19 22.11 -4.55
C TYR A 273 -6.12 22.60 -5.67
N ALA A 274 -5.80 23.75 -6.27
CA ALA A 274 -6.62 24.35 -7.32
C ALA A 274 -6.69 23.49 -8.61
N THR A 275 -5.68 22.65 -8.85
CA THR A 275 -5.63 21.75 -10.00
C THR A 275 -6.02 20.31 -9.64
N TRP A 276 -6.24 20.02 -8.36
CA TRP A 276 -6.54 18.67 -7.91
C TRP A 276 -7.91 18.17 -8.42
N PRO A 277 -7.98 17.07 -9.20
CA PRO A 277 -9.23 16.60 -9.79
C PRO A 277 -10.33 16.24 -8.78
N PHE A 278 -9.95 15.99 -7.52
CA PHE A 278 -10.84 15.55 -6.45
C PHE A 278 -11.15 16.65 -5.42
N ALA A 279 -10.82 17.91 -5.68
CA ALA A 279 -11.17 19.04 -4.80
C ALA A 279 -12.67 19.06 -4.43
N LYS A 280 -13.56 18.85 -5.42
CA LYS A 280 -15.01 18.77 -5.19
C LYS A 280 -15.42 17.59 -4.29
N VAL A 281 -14.67 16.49 -4.32
CA VAL A 281 -14.91 15.36 -3.41
C VAL A 281 -14.61 15.80 -1.98
N LEU A 282 -13.47 16.43 -1.74
CA LEU A 282 -13.08 16.96 -0.44
C LEU A 282 -14.11 17.98 0.09
N GLU A 283 -14.51 18.95 -0.73
CA GLU A 283 -15.52 19.95 -0.35
C GLU A 283 -16.83 19.28 0.08
N ALA A 284 -17.26 18.25 -0.65
CA ALA A 284 -18.44 17.48 -0.32
C ALA A 284 -18.25 16.57 0.92
N ARG A 285 -17.01 16.22 1.28
CA ARG A 285 -16.69 15.55 2.55
C ARG A 285 -16.81 16.52 3.72
N ILE A 286 -16.26 17.72 3.59
CA ILE A 286 -16.32 18.77 4.61
C ILE A 286 -17.77 19.15 4.90
N ALA A 287 -18.55 19.44 3.86
CA ALA A 287 -19.94 19.88 4.00
C ALA A 287 -20.85 18.82 4.64
N ARG A 288 -20.57 17.53 4.39
CA ARG A 288 -21.40 16.40 4.84
C ARG A 288 -20.73 15.56 5.92
N ALA A 289 -19.72 16.09 6.61
CA ALA A 289 -18.90 15.32 7.54
C ALA A 289 -19.73 14.58 8.60
N GLN A 290 -20.72 15.25 9.20
CA GLN A 290 -21.62 14.65 10.18
C GLN A 290 -22.49 13.54 9.57
N GLU A 291 -23.13 13.77 8.41
CA GLU A 291 -23.95 12.75 7.74
C GLU A 291 -23.12 11.55 7.26
N ASN A 292 -21.85 11.79 6.90
CA ASN A 292 -20.97 10.76 6.40
C ASN A 292 -20.57 9.75 7.50
N VAL A 293 -20.74 10.06 8.78
CA VAL A 293 -20.52 9.10 9.88
C VAL A 293 -21.36 7.84 9.66
N ALA A 294 -22.66 8.01 9.42
CA ALA A 294 -23.58 6.90 9.14
C ALA A 294 -23.27 6.23 7.79
N ALA A 295 -23.00 7.04 6.76
CA ALA A 295 -22.77 6.52 5.40
C ALA A 295 -21.47 5.70 5.29
N PHE A 296 -20.39 6.10 5.97
CA PHE A 296 -19.10 5.42 5.94
C PHE A 296 -19.10 4.10 6.73
N ASN A 297 -20.03 3.98 7.67
CA ASN A 297 -20.25 2.76 8.44
C ASN A 297 -21.35 1.86 7.85
N GLY A 298 -21.95 2.24 6.71
CA GLY A 298 -22.98 1.44 6.05
C GLY A 298 -24.25 1.29 6.89
N ALA A 299 -24.65 2.36 7.61
CA ALA A 299 -25.87 2.34 8.41
C ALA A 299 -27.10 2.01 7.54
N PRO A 300 -28.09 1.27 8.08
CA PRO A 300 -29.36 1.02 7.39
C PRO A 300 -30.01 2.32 6.91
N ASP A 301 -30.69 2.25 5.76
CA ASP A 301 -31.43 3.37 5.16
C ASP A 301 -30.60 4.62 4.81
N THR A 302 -29.27 4.54 4.89
CA THR A 302 -28.35 5.61 4.48
C THR A 302 -27.75 5.28 3.12
N PRO A 303 -27.82 6.19 2.12
CA PRO A 303 -27.15 5.98 0.84
C PRO A 303 -25.66 5.70 1.03
N ALA A 304 -25.18 4.60 0.47
CA ALA A 304 -23.80 4.18 0.61
C ALA A 304 -22.85 5.22 0.00
N ARG A 305 -21.91 5.71 0.81
CA ARG A 305 -20.81 6.57 0.37
C ARG A 305 -19.53 5.91 0.83
N PRO A 306 -18.71 5.33 -0.06
CA PRO A 306 -17.47 4.69 0.37
C PRO A 306 -16.47 5.74 0.85
N ILE A 307 -15.66 5.39 1.85
CA ILE A 307 -14.40 6.09 2.15
C ILE A 307 -13.40 5.90 1.00
N MET A 308 -12.34 6.71 0.96
CA MET A 308 -11.33 6.71 -0.10
C MET A 308 -10.84 5.30 -0.51
N ILE A 309 -10.47 4.42 0.42
CA ILE A 309 -9.95 3.07 0.08
C ILE A 309 -10.95 2.15 -0.67
N ASN A 310 -12.24 2.46 -0.62
CA ASN A 310 -13.30 1.70 -1.31
C ASN A 310 -13.96 2.52 -2.43
N SER A 311 -13.36 3.66 -2.81
CA SER A 311 -13.91 4.54 -3.84
C SER A 311 -13.29 4.29 -5.22
N ALA A 312 -13.83 4.95 -6.23
CA ALA A 312 -13.29 4.96 -7.58
C ALA A 312 -11.96 5.77 -7.71
N PHE A 313 -11.41 6.29 -6.61
CA PHE A 313 -10.22 7.15 -6.62
C PHE A 313 -9.24 6.80 -5.49
N ALA A 314 -9.29 5.57 -4.99
CA ALA A 314 -8.45 5.07 -3.91
C ALA A 314 -6.93 5.27 -4.14
N CYS A 315 -6.48 5.27 -5.39
CA CYS A 315 -5.10 5.57 -5.78
C CYS A 315 -5.03 6.92 -6.50
N ALA A 316 -5.97 7.19 -7.41
CA ALA A 316 -6.01 8.37 -8.25
C ALA A 316 -6.05 9.68 -7.43
N ALA A 317 -6.65 9.70 -6.24
CA ALA A 317 -6.68 10.91 -5.42
C ALA A 317 -5.28 11.44 -5.02
N CYS A 318 -4.25 10.59 -4.99
CA CYS A 318 -2.87 11.05 -4.79
C CYS A 318 -2.09 11.21 -6.11
N HIS A 319 -2.47 10.48 -7.16
CA HIS A 319 -1.60 10.21 -8.30
C HIS A 319 -2.07 10.81 -9.63
N GLN A 320 -3.36 11.09 -9.80
CA GLN A 320 -3.89 11.64 -11.04
C GLN A 320 -3.60 13.15 -11.15
N LYS A 321 -3.10 13.58 -12.29
CA LYS A 321 -2.82 14.98 -12.67
C LYS A 321 -4.02 15.62 -13.37
#